data_AF-A0A6B3HB17-F1
#
_entry.id   AF-A0A6B3HB17-F1
#
_cell.length_a   1.000
_cell.length_b   1.000
_cell.length_c   1.000
_cell.angle_alpha   90.00
_cell.angle_beta   90.00
_cell.angle_gamma   90.00
#
_symmetry.space_group_name_H-M   'P 1'
#
loop_
_entity.id
_entity.type
_entity.pdbx_description
1 polymer ?
#
loop_
_entity_poly.entity_id
_entity_poly.type
_entity_poly.pdbx_seq_one_letter_code
_entity_poly.pdbx_strand_id
1 'polypeptide(L)'
;MSDVRGLGRRGYRVRWLAAGSGAVAAAVLLALPLAGVPPFGGGPAPQARTPATPADPLVWARTLKPPIVTRAQWGADPALLDQKPHYADEVRAVVIHHTSHPNGYDCADSPALVREIYEAHAVNEAWGDIGYNFLVDTCGTIFEGRLGGTDRAVIGAHTVGLNTGTTGIAAIGTFTAGTPVPEPMLRSIEKLIAWKLGLAQTAPAARTHLLSRNSDSRFDKNTTVTMPTVFGHIDAYETNCPGDALMRLLPALREGAAHLQGEAKVLAHEKDRQTRRQADGAPGGPAARPAPSGTG
;
A
#
# COMPACT_ATOMS: atom_id res chain seq x y z
N MET A 1 46.07 -9.21 -46.40
CA MET A 1 44.82 -9.83 -46.88
C MET A 1 44.15 -10.41 -45.64
N SER A 2 43.05 -9.92 -45.10
CA SER A 2 41.94 -9.18 -45.72
C SER A 2 41.30 -8.19 -44.74
N ASP A 3 40.80 -7.14 -45.35
CA ASP A 3 40.11 -5.94 -44.88
C ASP A 3 38.69 -6.28 -44.38
N VAL A 4 38.26 -5.74 -43.23
CA VAL A 4 36.84 -5.74 -42.80
C VAL A 4 36.43 -4.30 -42.50
N ARG A 5 35.55 -3.82 -43.38
CA ARG A 5 34.99 -2.48 -43.42
C ARG A 5 33.99 -2.23 -42.31
N GLY A 6 33.87 -0.96 -41.95
CA GLY A 6 33.08 -0.46 -40.85
C GLY A 6 31.56 -0.46 -41.06
N LEU A 7 30.85 -0.36 -39.95
CA LEU A 7 29.46 0.06 -39.90
C LEU A 7 29.34 1.35 -39.07
N GLY A 8 28.77 2.35 -39.72
CA GLY A 8 28.61 3.71 -39.21
C GLY A 8 27.53 3.83 -38.14
N ARG A 9 27.85 4.61 -37.11
CA ARG A 9 26.91 5.14 -36.12
C ARG A 9 26.09 6.27 -36.74
N ARG A 10 24.77 6.12 -36.84
CA ARG A 10 23.83 7.23 -37.07
C ARG A 10 23.17 7.62 -35.75
N GLY A 11 23.52 8.80 -35.24
CA GLY A 11 22.84 9.45 -34.14
C GLY A 11 21.59 10.18 -34.65
N TYR A 12 20.46 9.99 -33.96
CA TYR A 12 19.26 10.79 -34.16
C TYR A 12 19.26 11.96 -33.17
N ARG A 13 19.42 13.18 -33.68
CA ARG A 13 19.12 14.42 -32.95
C ARG A 13 17.75 14.91 -33.39
N VAL A 14 16.79 14.94 -32.48
CA VAL A 14 15.49 15.60 -32.70
C VAL A 14 15.63 17.07 -32.31
N ARG A 15 15.41 17.95 -33.29
CA ARG A 15 15.48 19.41 -33.15
C ARG A 15 14.04 19.91 -33.00
N TRP A 16 13.70 20.46 -31.83
CA TRP A 16 12.45 21.19 -31.63
C TRP A 16 12.55 22.56 -32.31
N LEU A 17 11.62 22.86 -33.22
CA LEU A 17 11.43 24.17 -33.80
C LEU A 17 10.28 24.87 -33.06
N ALA A 18 10.59 26.04 -32.50
CA ALA A 18 9.63 27.01 -32.03
C ALA A 18 9.24 27.96 -33.19
N ALA A 19 7.94 28.15 -33.38
CA ALA A 19 7.27 29.26 -34.07
C ALA A 19 5.77 29.05 -33.81
N GLY A 20 4.91 30.03 -33.56
CA GLY A 20 5.02 31.48 -33.55
C GLY A 20 3.66 32.04 -33.08
N SER A 21 3.68 33.33 -32.78
CA SER A 21 2.63 34.17 -32.22
C SER A 21 1.33 34.23 -33.04
N GLY A 22 0.19 34.49 -32.38
CA GLY A 22 -1.08 34.77 -33.05
C GLY A 22 -2.22 35.26 -32.15
N ALA A 23 -2.23 36.58 -31.91
CA ALA A 23 -3.38 37.48 -31.71
C ALA A 23 -4.47 37.20 -30.63
N VAL A 24 -4.49 38.11 -29.66
CA VAL A 24 -5.60 38.40 -28.73
C VAL A 24 -6.67 39.22 -29.47
N ALA A 25 -7.92 38.80 -29.42
CA ALA A 25 -9.07 39.62 -29.84
C ALA A 25 -9.97 39.87 -28.63
N ALA A 26 -9.87 41.07 -28.05
CA ALA A 26 -10.76 41.57 -27.02
C ALA A 26 -11.96 42.26 -27.69
N ALA A 27 -13.14 41.66 -27.59
CA ALA A 27 -14.40 42.29 -27.99
C ALA A 27 -14.95 43.10 -26.80
N VAL A 28 -14.88 44.43 -26.91
CA VAL A 28 -15.55 45.35 -25.99
C VAL A 28 -16.98 45.56 -26.51
N LEU A 29 -17.96 44.97 -25.83
CA LEU A 29 -19.38 45.27 -26.03
C LEU A 29 -19.79 46.33 -25.01
N LEU A 30 -20.04 47.55 -25.50
CA LEU A 30 -20.71 48.61 -24.75
C LEU A 30 -22.19 48.24 -24.57
N ALA A 31 -22.59 47.97 -23.32
CA ALA A 31 -23.99 47.88 -22.93
C ALA A 31 -24.42 49.23 -22.31
N LEU A 32 -25.37 49.90 -22.95
CA LEU A 32 -26.08 51.07 -22.42
C LEU A 32 -27.04 50.64 -21.31
N PRO A 33 -27.22 51.40 -20.21
CA PRO A 33 -28.21 51.07 -19.19
C PRO A 33 -29.58 51.63 -19.59
N LEU A 34 -30.56 50.74 -19.80
CA LEU A 34 -31.97 51.08 -19.72
C LEU A 34 -32.39 51.04 -18.25
N ALA A 35 -32.81 52.18 -17.73
CA ALA A 35 -33.34 52.32 -16.38
C ALA A 35 -34.75 51.71 -16.25
N GLY A 36 -35.00 51.08 -15.10
CA GLY A 36 -36.34 51.08 -14.48
C GLY A 36 -37.16 49.79 -14.57
N VAL A 37 -36.83 48.79 -13.74
CA VAL A 37 -37.81 47.81 -13.24
C VAL A 37 -37.53 47.59 -11.74
N PRO A 38 -38.51 47.73 -10.83
CA PRO A 38 -38.26 47.53 -9.40
C PRO A 38 -37.99 46.04 -9.15
N PRO A 39 -37.06 45.67 -8.25
CA PRO A 39 -36.79 44.27 -7.98
C PRO A 39 -37.95 43.68 -7.17
N PHE A 40 -38.57 42.63 -7.71
CA PHE A 40 -39.31 41.68 -6.89
C PHE A 40 -38.38 41.15 -5.80
N GLY A 41 -38.87 41.12 -4.56
CA GLY A 41 -38.12 40.69 -3.38
C GLY A 41 -37.50 39.31 -3.60
N GLY A 42 -36.20 39.29 -3.88
CA GLY A 42 -35.40 38.07 -3.87
C GLY A 42 -35.27 37.60 -2.44
N GLY A 43 -35.96 36.50 -2.09
CA GLY A 43 -35.59 35.71 -0.93
C GLY A 43 -34.10 35.33 -1.01
N PRO A 44 -33.43 35.04 0.12
CA PRO A 44 -32.02 34.68 0.11
C PRO A 44 -31.81 33.54 -0.90
N ALA A 45 -30.92 33.77 -1.87
CA ALA A 45 -30.54 32.77 -2.84
C ALA A 45 -30.15 31.48 -2.09
N PRO A 46 -30.58 30.29 -2.55
CA PRO A 46 -30.13 29.04 -1.96
C PRO A 46 -28.60 29.07 -1.94
N GLN A 47 -28.00 29.09 -0.76
CA GLN A 47 -26.55 28.99 -0.65
C GLN A 47 -26.14 27.72 -1.39
N ALA A 48 -25.37 27.88 -2.46
CA ALA A 48 -24.82 26.77 -3.21
C ALA A 48 -24.02 25.94 -2.21
N ARG A 49 -24.53 24.76 -1.84
CA ARG A 49 -23.81 23.82 -0.99
C ARG A 49 -22.52 23.49 -1.74
N THR A 50 -21.39 23.91 -1.20
CA THR A 50 -20.07 23.53 -1.73
C THR A 50 -20.06 22.02 -1.86
N PRO A 51 -19.74 21.45 -3.04
CA PRO A 51 -19.68 20.01 -3.20
C PRO A 51 -18.72 19.44 -2.15
N ALA A 52 -19.22 18.58 -1.26
CA ALA A 52 -18.37 17.91 -0.29
C ALA A 52 -17.29 17.14 -1.05
N THR A 53 -16.02 17.34 -0.69
CA THR A 53 -14.92 16.55 -1.22
C THR A 53 -15.24 15.07 -1.04
N PRO A 54 -15.16 14.22 -2.08
CA PRO A 54 -15.39 12.79 -1.93
C PRO A 54 -14.49 12.22 -0.83
N ALA A 55 -15.08 11.48 0.11
CA ALA A 55 -14.31 10.82 1.16
C ALA A 55 -13.26 9.88 0.52
N ASP A 56 -12.00 9.96 0.98
CA ASP A 56 -10.94 9.06 0.51
C ASP A 56 -11.37 7.60 0.79
N PRO A 57 -11.56 6.76 -0.25
CA PRO A 57 -12.07 5.40 -0.09
C PRO A 57 -11.11 4.48 0.66
N LEU A 58 -9.86 4.89 0.89
CA LEU A 58 -8.83 4.11 1.58
C LEU A 58 -8.64 4.51 3.05
N VAL A 59 -9.42 5.46 3.58
CA VAL A 59 -9.28 5.91 4.99
C VAL A 59 -9.34 4.75 5.97
N TRP A 60 -10.29 3.83 5.81
CA TRP A 60 -10.42 2.64 6.67
C TRP A 60 -9.22 1.70 6.56
N ALA A 61 -8.60 1.59 5.39
CA ALA A 61 -7.43 0.75 5.22
C ALA A 61 -6.24 1.35 5.96
N ARG A 62 -6.05 2.67 5.90
CA ARG A 62 -4.96 3.37 6.59
C ARG A 62 -5.04 3.23 8.11
N THR A 63 -6.24 3.10 8.69
CA THR A 63 -6.39 2.87 10.15
C THR A 63 -5.95 1.48 10.60
N LEU A 64 -5.80 0.52 9.67
CA LEU A 64 -5.31 -0.82 9.98
C LEU A 64 -3.78 -0.91 10.04
N LYS A 65 -3.05 0.17 9.74
CA LYS A 65 -1.59 0.16 9.77
C LYS A 65 -1.09 -0.19 11.19
N PRO A 66 -0.40 -1.33 11.37
CA PRO A 66 0.12 -1.70 12.68
C PRO A 66 1.36 -0.86 13.04
N PRO A 67 1.77 -0.82 14.32
CA PRO A 67 3.09 -0.33 14.70
C PRO A 67 4.16 -1.21 14.05
N ILE A 68 5.19 -0.57 13.49
CA ILE A 68 6.27 -1.24 12.75
C ILE A 68 7.60 -0.69 13.26
N VAL A 69 8.51 -1.58 13.65
CA VAL A 69 9.90 -1.28 13.93
C VAL A 69 10.59 -0.98 12.59
N THR A 70 10.98 0.27 12.41
CA THR A 70 11.59 0.76 11.17
C THR A 70 13.01 0.21 11.00
N ARG A 71 13.52 0.28 9.76
CA ARG A 71 14.91 -0.07 9.45
C ARG A 71 15.94 0.59 10.37
N ALA A 72 15.76 1.88 10.66
CA ALA A 72 16.64 2.60 11.56
C ALA A 72 16.56 2.06 13.01
N GLN A 73 15.36 1.68 13.48
CA GLN A 73 15.16 1.19 14.84
C GLN A 73 15.76 -0.21 15.08
N TRP A 74 15.69 -1.12 14.10
CA TRP A 74 16.34 -2.43 14.23
C TRP A 74 17.82 -2.43 13.82
N GLY A 75 18.35 -1.29 13.36
CA GLY A 75 19.77 -1.11 13.08
C GLY A 75 20.20 -1.65 11.71
N ALA A 76 19.39 -1.42 10.67
CA ALA A 76 19.76 -1.73 9.29
C ALA A 76 21.04 -0.97 8.90
N ASP A 77 22.12 -1.69 8.62
CA ASP A 77 23.36 -1.08 8.15
C ASP A 77 23.18 -0.58 6.69
N PRO A 78 23.21 0.74 6.44
CA PRO A 78 23.07 1.28 5.09
C PRO A 78 24.21 0.85 4.15
N ALA A 79 25.36 0.39 4.66
CA ALA A 79 26.47 -0.08 3.84
C ALA A 79 26.17 -1.42 3.13
N LEU A 80 25.22 -2.21 3.63
CA LEU A 80 24.82 -3.48 3.01
C LEU A 80 23.74 -3.30 1.93
N LEU A 81 23.18 -2.09 1.79
CA LEU A 81 22.16 -1.80 0.80
C LEU A 81 22.81 -1.53 -0.56
N ASP A 82 22.57 -2.41 -1.53
CA ASP A 82 23.11 -2.30 -2.90
C ASP A 82 21.99 -2.30 -3.97
N GLN A 83 20.84 -1.72 -3.65
CA GLN A 83 19.80 -1.49 -4.65
C GLN A 83 18.86 -0.35 -4.30
N LYS A 84 18.13 0.11 -5.32
CA LYS A 84 17.01 1.03 -5.15
C LYS A 84 15.70 0.25 -5.06
N PRO A 85 14.71 0.76 -4.31
CA PRO A 85 13.41 0.12 -4.24
C PRO A 85 12.67 0.16 -5.59
N HIS A 86 12.04 -0.96 -5.93
CA HIS A 86 11.15 -1.10 -7.08
C HIS A 86 9.72 -1.25 -6.60
N TYR A 87 8.76 -0.81 -7.41
CA TYR A 87 7.35 -0.76 -7.04
C TYR A 87 6.49 -1.44 -8.10
N ALA A 88 5.49 -2.19 -7.64
CA ALA A 88 4.34 -2.57 -8.46
C ALA A 88 3.29 -1.45 -8.41
N ASP A 89 2.25 -1.56 -9.22
CA ASP A 89 1.12 -0.63 -9.19
C ASP A 89 0.35 -0.76 -7.85
N GLU A 90 0.18 -1.99 -7.36
CA GLU A 90 -0.55 -2.31 -6.13
C GLU A 90 -0.11 -3.66 -5.54
N VAL A 91 -0.54 -3.94 -4.30
CA VAL A 91 -0.38 -5.25 -3.67
C VAL A 91 -1.65 -6.07 -3.89
N ARG A 92 -1.54 -7.14 -4.68
CA ARG A 92 -2.64 -8.04 -5.04
C ARG A 92 -2.71 -9.29 -4.17
N ALA A 93 -1.59 -9.70 -3.60
CA ALA A 93 -1.53 -10.84 -2.71
C ALA A 93 -0.46 -10.68 -1.61
N VAL A 94 -0.56 -11.51 -0.59
CA VAL A 94 0.42 -11.67 0.47
C VAL A 94 0.95 -13.09 0.45
N VAL A 95 2.28 -13.23 0.55
CA VAL A 95 2.95 -14.54 0.66
C VAL A 95 3.47 -14.72 2.07
N ILE A 96 3.08 -15.82 2.71
CA ILE A 96 3.53 -16.18 4.05
C ILE A 96 4.79 -17.03 3.96
N HIS A 97 5.79 -16.64 4.74
CA HIS A 97 7.08 -17.29 4.88
C HIS A 97 7.37 -17.65 6.33
N HIS A 98 8.32 -18.55 6.54
CA HIS A 98 9.09 -18.61 7.77
C HIS A 98 10.56 -18.29 7.47
N THR A 99 11.36 -18.01 8.49
CA THR A 99 12.79 -17.72 8.32
C THR A 99 13.69 -18.93 8.58
N SER A 100 13.12 -20.06 9.01
CA SER A 100 13.85 -21.29 9.39
C SER A 100 14.81 -21.11 10.58
N HIS A 101 14.64 -20.05 11.36
CA HIS A 101 15.40 -19.85 12.60
C HIS A 101 14.85 -20.74 13.72
N PRO A 102 15.63 -21.06 14.76
CA PRO A 102 15.10 -21.65 15.99
C PRO A 102 14.02 -20.76 16.62
N ASN A 103 13.04 -21.35 17.32
CA ASN A 103 11.93 -20.59 17.93
C ASN A 103 12.22 -20.10 19.37
N GLY A 104 13.30 -20.58 20.00
CA GLY A 104 13.60 -20.37 21.42
C GLY A 104 14.38 -19.09 21.75
N TYR A 105 14.28 -18.04 20.92
CA TYR A 105 14.96 -16.77 21.14
C TYR A 105 14.16 -15.83 22.06
N ASP A 106 14.84 -14.89 22.72
CA ASP A 106 14.19 -13.77 23.39
C ASP A 106 13.78 -12.72 22.35
N CYS A 107 12.58 -12.17 22.44
CA CYS A 107 12.12 -11.13 21.52
C CYS A 107 12.96 -9.83 21.60
N ALA A 108 13.72 -9.62 22.68
CA ALA A 108 14.73 -8.57 22.75
C ALA A 108 15.86 -8.77 21.71
N ASP A 109 16.12 -10.01 21.29
CA ASP A 109 17.12 -10.36 20.28
C ASP A 109 16.58 -10.27 18.85
N SER A 110 15.26 -10.09 18.66
CA SER A 110 14.63 -10.01 17.34
C SER A 110 15.32 -9.02 16.38
N PRO A 111 15.74 -7.80 16.80
CA PRO A 111 16.51 -6.90 15.93
C PRO A 111 17.82 -7.52 15.42
N ALA A 112 18.51 -8.35 16.22
CA ALA A 112 19.73 -9.03 15.79
C ALA A 112 19.43 -10.10 14.74
N LEU A 113 18.38 -10.89 14.93
CA LEU A 113 17.94 -11.88 13.94
C LEU A 113 17.54 -11.22 12.61
N VAL A 114 16.88 -10.05 12.65
CA VAL A 114 16.54 -9.28 11.44
C VAL A 114 17.81 -8.80 10.73
N ARG A 115 18.85 -8.36 11.46
CA ARG A 115 20.14 -7.96 10.87
C ARG A 115 20.87 -9.15 10.24
N GLU A 116 20.84 -10.32 10.86
CA GLU A 116 21.40 -11.55 10.30
C GLU A 116 20.72 -11.92 8.97
N ILE A 117 19.38 -11.90 8.94
CA ILE A 117 18.61 -12.15 7.71
C ILE A 117 18.91 -11.08 6.64
N TYR A 118 19.08 -9.83 7.05
CA TYR A 118 19.43 -8.74 6.14
C TYR A 118 20.81 -8.97 5.50
N GLU A 119 21.84 -9.28 6.29
CA GLU A 119 23.18 -9.57 5.80
C GLU A 119 23.18 -10.79 4.88
N ALA A 120 22.52 -11.87 5.28
CA ALA A 120 22.39 -13.09 4.47
C ALA A 120 21.78 -12.78 3.09
N HIS A 121 20.66 -12.06 3.05
CA HIS A 121 20.01 -11.75 1.78
C HIS A 121 20.75 -10.69 0.95
N ALA A 122 21.18 -9.61 1.58
CA ALA A 122 21.77 -8.49 0.86
C ALA A 122 23.16 -8.83 0.32
N VAL A 123 23.96 -9.54 1.12
CA VAL A 123 25.37 -9.84 0.83
C VAL A 123 25.54 -11.27 0.32
N ASN A 124 25.19 -12.29 1.12
CA ASN A 124 25.51 -13.68 0.79
C ASN A 124 24.75 -14.17 -0.44
N GLU A 125 23.48 -13.79 -0.56
CA GLU A 125 22.65 -14.08 -1.73
C GLU A 125 22.74 -12.99 -2.82
N ALA A 126 23.49 -11.92 -2.56
CA ALA A 126 23.67 -10.77 -3.46
C ALA A 126 22.35 -10.13 -3.94
N TRP A 127 21.29 -10.15 -3.12
CA TRP A 127 20.02 -9.53 -3.48
C TRP A 127 20.03 -8.01 -3.32
N GLY A 128 21.04 -7.45 -2.64
CA GLY A 128 21.20 -6.01 -2.38
C GLY A 128 20.24 -5.42 -1.34
N ASP A 129 19.28 -6.19 -0.83
CA ASP A 129 18.45 -5.88 0.34
C ASP A 129 17.76 -7.16 0.86
N ILE A 130 17.20 -7.09 2.06
CA ILE A 130 16.36 -8.16 2.62
C ILE A 130 15.21 -8.52 1.66
N GLY A 131 14.96 -9.82 1.45
CA GLY A 131 13.96 -10.27 0.46
C GLY A 131 12.51 -10.04 0.87
N TYR A 132 12.20 -10.15 2.17
CA TYR A 132 10.84 -9.99 2.71
C TYR A 132 10.45 -8.53 2.88
N ASN A 133 9.17 -8.20 2.73
CA ASN A 133 8.66 -6.85 3.02
C ASN A 133 8.49 -6.62 4.52
N PHE A 134 8.07 -7.65 5.26
CA PHE A 134 7.89 -7.60 6.71
C PHE A 134 8.39 -8.89 7.36
N LEU A 135 8.85 -8.76 8.59
CA LEU A 135 9.17 -9.90 9.46
C LEU A 135 8.37 -9.77 10.75
N VAL A 136 7.95 -10.88 11.32
CA VAL A 136 7.16 -10.92 12.57
C VAL A 136 7.79 -11.90 13.54
N ASP A 137 8.11 -11.46 14.75
CA ASP A 137 8.66 -12.32 15.79
C ASP A 137 7.59 -13.07 16.61
N THR A 138 8.02 -13.98 17.49
CA THR A 138 7.12 -14.77 18.36
C THR A 138 6.31 -13.92 19.34
N CYS A 139 6.77 -12.71 19.67
CA CYS A 139 6.04 -11.72 20.48
C CYS A 139 5.07 -10.85 19.67
N GLY A 140 5.05 -10.99 18.34
CA GLY A 140 4.20 -10.21 17.44
C GLY A 140 4.78 -8.84 17.07
N THR A 141 6.05 -8.57 17.35
CA THR A 141 6.75 -7.38 16.86
C THR A 141 6.87 -7.45 15.35
N ILE A 142 6.46 -6.40 14.64
CA ILE A 142 6.56 -6.30 13.19
C ILE A 142 7.77 -5.43 12.84
N PHE A 143 8.64 -5.97 11.99
CA PHE A 143 9.81 -5.27 11.46
C PHE A 143 9.60 -4.91 9.99
N GLU A 144 9.98 -3.68 9.62
CA GLU A 144 10.13 -3.28 8.23
C GLU A 144 11.30 -4.05 7.61
N GLY A 145 11.03 -4.86 6.59
CA GLY A 145 12.05 -5.52 5.78
C GLY A 145 12.47 -4.62 4.61
N ARG A 146 12.10 -5.02 3.39
CA ARG A 146 12.50 -4.38 2.12
C ARG A 146 12.31 -2.87 2.16
N LEU A 147 13.37 -2.11 1.88
CA LEU A 147 13.34 -0.66 1.80
C LEU A 147 12.36 -0.19 0.72
N GLY A 148 11.70 0.95 0.93
CA GLY A 148 10.90 1.63 -0.10
C GLY A 148 9.60 2.27 0.40
N GLY A 149 9.26 2.08 1.67
CA GLY A 149 8.05 2.63 2.29
C GLY A 149 7.01 1.55 2.54
N THR A 150 6.65 1.36 3.80
CA THR A 150 5.79 0.26 4.28
C THR A 150 4.36 0.31 3.73
N ASP A 151 3.87 1.49 3.38
CA ASP A 151 2.54 1.71 2.77
C ASP A 151 2.53 1.57 1.25
N ARG A 152 3.69 1.44 0.59
CA ARG A 152 3.79 1.30 -0.87
C ARG A 152 3.84 -0.16 -1.30
N ALA A 153 3.60 -0.41 -2.58
CA ALA A 153 3.69 -1.74 -3.20
C ALA A 153 5.15 -2.08 -3.58
N VAL A 154 6.05 -2.10 -2.59
CA VAL A 154 7.47 -2.42 -2.78
C VAL A 154 7.62 -3.87 -3.23
N ILE A 155 8.34 -4.09 -4.34
CA ILE A 155 8.67 -5.43 -4.86
C ILE A 155 9.82 -6.01 -4.03
N GLY A 156 9.56 -7.16 -3.40
CA GLY A 156 10.57 -7.92 -2.66
C GLY A 156 11.37 -8.90 -3.53
N ALA A 157 12.11 -9.79 -2.86
CA ALA A 157 12.85 -10.90 -3.46
C ALA A 157 12.57 -12.24 -2.74
N HIS A 158 11.34 -12.42 -2.25
CA HIS A 158 10.96 -13.53 -1.38
C HIS A 158 10.30 -14.71 -2.11
N THR A 159 9.76 -14.51 -3.33
CA THR A 159 9.04 -15.56 -4.06
C THR A 159 9.37 -15.47 -5.53
N VAL A 160 10.26 -16.36 -5.97
CA VAL A 160 10.70 -16.46 -7.36
C VAL A 160 9.47 -16.52 -8.28
N GLY A 161 9.52 -15.76 -9.37
CA GLY A 161 8.41 -15.63 -10.33
C GLY A 161 7.28 -14.68 -9.89
N LEU A 162 6.95 -14.60 -8.60
CA LEU A 162 5.77 -13.90 -8.09
C LEU A 162 6.05 -12.73 -7.12
N ASN A 163 7.26 -12.17 -7.10
CA ASN A 163 7.59 -11.00 -6.27
C ASN A 163 6.77 -9.74 -6.59
N THR A 164 6.50 -9.48 -7.87
CA THR A 164 5.79 -8.25 -8.26
C THR A 164 4.30 -8.35 -7.95
N GLY A 165 3.77 -7.33 -7.27
CA GLY A 165 2.37 -7.29 -6.87
C GLY A 165 2.06 -8.14 -5.63
N THR A 166 3.09 -8.62 -4.93
CA THR A 166 2.93 -9.36 -3.68
C THR A 166 3.69 -8.69 -2.54
N THR A 167 3.26 -8.97 -1.31
CA THR A 167 3.99 -8.60 -0.09
C THR A 167 4.37 -9.88 0.64
N GLY A 168 5.67 -10.07 0.90
CA GLY A 168 6.19 -11.18 1.68
C GLY A 168 6.22 -10.86 3.17
N ILE A 169 5.57 -11.70 3.97
CA ILE A 169 5.61 -11.64 5.44
C ILE A 169 6.31 -12.89 5.95
N ALA A 170 7.46 -12.72 6.62
CA ALA A 170 8.20 -13.83 7.20
C ALA A 170 7.99 -13.93 8.72
N ALA A 171 7.46 -15.06 9.18
CA ALA A 171 7.45 -15.43 10.58
C ALA A 171 8.86 -15.84 11.01
N ILE A 172 9.47 -15.13 11.96
CA ILE A 172 10.81 -15.43 12.45
C ILE A 172 10.74 -16.71 13.29
N GLY A 173 11.27 -17.80 12.74
CA GLY A 173 11.17 -19.12 13.32
C GLY A 173 11.06 -20.25 12.29
N THR A 174 10.81 -21.46 12.79
CA THR A 174 10.58 -22.68 12.02
C THR A 174 9.24 -23.28 12.43
N PHE A 175 8.35 -23.53 11.47
CA PHE A 175 6.94 -23.89 11.74
C PHE A 175 6.50 -25.18 11.04
N THR A 176 7.26 -26.26 11.26
CA THR A 176 6.94 -27.61 10.77
C THR A 176 5.68 -28.19 11.42
N ALA A 177 5.22 -29.36 10.96
CA ALA A 177 4.09 -30.06 11.57
C ALA A 177 4.24 -30.20 13.10
N GLY A 178 3.15 -29.96 13.84
CA GLY A 178 3.12 -30.00 15.30
C GLY A 178 3.73 -28.78 16.02
N THR A 179 4.47 -27.91 15.32
CA THR A 179 5.05 -26.72 15.95
C THR A 179 3.96 -25.68 16.26
N PRO A 180 3.82 -25.21 17.52
CA PRO A 180 2.89 -24.14 17.85
C PRO A 180 3.28 -22.83 17.15
N VAL A 181 2.27 -22.10 16.65
CA VAL A 181 2.47 -20.73 16.15
C VAL A 181 1.95 -19.76 17.22
N PRO A 182 2.79 -18.86 17.76
CA PRO A 182 2.36 -17.95 18.82
C PRO A 182 1.21 -17.05 18.40
N GLU A 183 0.22 -16.90 19.27
CA GLU A 183 -0.95 -16.07 19.03
C GLU A 183 -0.61 -14.57 18.77
N PRO A 184 0.37 -13.95 19.47
CA PRO A 184 0.80 -12.59 19.14
C PRO A 184 1.32 -12.44 17.70
N MET A 185 2.09 -13.42 17.22
CA MET A 185 2.57 -13.47 15.84
C MET A 185 1.41 -13.54 14.85
N LEU A 186 0.45 -14.45 15.07
CA LEU A 186 -0.72 -14.61 14.20
C LEU A 186 -1.51 -13.30 14.06
N ARG A 187 -1.82 -12.64 15.18
CA ARG A 187 -2.56 -11.35 15.15
C ARG A 187 -1.81 -10.26 14.37
N SER A 188 -0.49 -10.22 14.47
CA SER A 188 0.33 -9.26 13.72
C SER A 188 0.36 -9.58 12.23
N ILE A 189 0.43 -10.86 11.86
CA ILE A 189 0.31 -11.30 10.47
C ILE A 189 -1.08 -10.95 9.90
N GLU A 190 -2.17 -11.20 10.63
CA GLU A 190 -3.53 -10.84 10.23
C GLU A 190 -3.69 -9.34 10.00
N LYS A 191 -3.16 -8.51 10.91
CA LYS A 191 -3.18 -7.04 10.76
C LYS A 191 -2.41 -6.59 9.52
N LEU A 192 -1.23 -7.16 9.26
CA LEU A 192 -0.46 -6.87 8.04
C LEU A 192 -1.22 -7.28 6.77
N ILE A 193 -1.84 -8.46 6.75
CA ILE A 193 -2.66 -8.92 5.62
C ILE A 193 -3.81 -7.94 5.39
N ALA A 194 -4.59 -7.65 6.43
CA ALA A 194 -5.76 -6.78 6.36
C ALA A 194 -5.38 -5.38 5.83
N TRP A 195 -4.30 -4.81 6.37
CA TRP A 195 -3.78 -3.51 5.97
C TRP A 195 -3.27 -3.49 4.54
N LYS A 196 -2.34 -4.39 4.17
CA LYS A 196 -1.66 -4.36 2.86
C LYS A 196 -2.63 -4.64 1.71
N LEU A 197 -3.52 -5.61 1.87
CA LEU A 197 -4.57 -5.85 0.87
C LEU A 197 -5.64 -4.75 0.88
N GLY A 198 -5.90 -4.14 2.04
CA GLY A 198 -6.87 -3.05 2.16
C GLY A 198 -6.46 -1.79 1.40
N LEU A 199 -5.16 -1.49 1.34
CA LEU A 199 -4.63 -0.38 0.53
C LEU A 199 -4.89 -0.54 -0.98
N ALA A 200 -5.09 -1.78 -1.44
CA ALA A 200 -5.47 -2.11 -2.83
C ALA A 200 -6.95 -2.54 -2.94
N GLN A 201 -7.76 -2.31 -1.91
CA GLN A 201 -9.17 -2.73 -1.83
C GLN A 201 -9.40 -4.22 -2.12
N THR A 202 -8.39 -5.05 -1.85
CA THR A 202 -8.43 -6.49 -2.08
C THR A 202 -8.94 -7.20 -0.83
N ALA A 203 -9.90 -8.12 -1.02
CA ALA A 203 -10.44 -8.93 0.07
C ALA A 203 -9.50 -10.10 0.40
N PRO A 204 -9.12 -10.33 1.67
CA PRO A 204 -8.18 -11.39 2.07
C PRO A 204 -8.61 -12.83 1.76
N ALA A 205 -9.92 -13.08 1.64
CA ALA A 205 -10.47 -14.39 1.29
C ALA A 205 -10.65 -14.59 -0.24
N ALA A 206 -10.33 -13.58 -1.06
CA ALA A 206 -10.51 -13.66 -2.50
C ALA A 206 -9.38 -14.43 -3.21
N ARG A 207 -9.54 -14.58 -4.52
CA ARG A 207 -8.49 -15.01 -5.45
C ARG A 207 -8.05 -13.83 -6.31
N THR A 208 -6.84 -13.91 -6.84
CA THR A 208 -6.25 -12.89 -7.71
C THR A 208 -5.42 -13.51 -8.83
N HIS A 209 -5.05 -12.70 -9.81
CA HIS A 209 -4.20 -13.09 -10.92
C HIS A 209 -2.81 -12.48 -10.78
N LEU A 210 -1.79 -13.33 -10.83
CA LEU A 210 -0.38 -12.92 -10.76
C LEU A 210 0.34 -13.37 -12.04
N LEU A 211 1.20 -12.51 -12.57
CA LEU A 211 2.05 -12.85 -13.71
C LEU A 211 3.37 -13.44 -13.21
N SER A 212 3.64 -14.70 -13.55
CA SER A 212 4.96 -15.30 -13.34
C SER A 212 5.99 -14.61 -14.24
N ARG A 213 7.06 -14.08 -13.63
CA ARG A 213 8.16 -13.41 -14.34
C ARG A 213 9.43 -14.28 -14.47
N ASN A 214 9.43 -15.47 -13.88
CA ASN A 214 10.57 -16.39 -13.90
C ASN A 214 10.08 -17.86 -13.97
N SER A 215 10.65 -18.63 -14.89
CA SER A 215 10.38 -20.07 -15.06
C SER A 215 11.02 -20.95 -13.96
N ASP A 216 11.85 -20.40 -13.09
CA ASP A 216 12.37 -21.12 -11.91
C ASP A 216 11.31 -21.25 -10.79
N SER A 217 10.15 -20.59 -10.93
CA SER A 217 9.00 -20.82 -10.06
C SER A 217 8.25 -22.10 -10.45
N ARG A 218 7.17 -22.46 -9.74
CA ARG A 218 6.25 -23.53 -10.18
C ARG A 218 5.53 -23.22 -11.50
N PHE A 219 5.67 -22.00 -12.02
CA PHE A 219 4.92 -21.49 -13.16
C PHE A 219 5.86 -20.92 -14.23
N ASP A 220 5.63 -21.30 -15.48
CA ASP A 220 6.38 -20.77 -16.61
C ASP A 220 6.33 -19.24 -16.67
N LYS A 221 7.46 -18.62 -17.02
CA LYS A 221 7.53 -17.18 -17.27
C LYS A 221 6.48 -16.75 -18.30
N ASN A 222 5.89 -15.59 -18.06
CA ASN A 222 4.78 -14.99 -18.82
C ASN A 222 3.43 -15.71 -18.69
N THR A 223 3.30 -16.63 -17.73
CA THR A 223 2.00 -17.25 -17.41
C THR A 223 1.27 -16.42 -16.35
N THR A 224 -0.01 -16.14 -16.59
CA THR A 224 -0.89 -15.58 -15.57
C THR A 224 -1.53 -16.70 -14.77
N VAL A 225 -1.33 -16.69 -13.46
CA VAL A 225 -1.79 -17.75 -12.55
C VAL A 225 -2.83 -17.21 -11.57
N THR A 226 -3.85 -18.01 -11.30
CA THR A 226 -4.90 -17.65 -10.35
C THR A 226 -4.55 -18.20 -8.97
N MET A 227 -4.27 -17.33 -8.01
CA MET A 227 -3.85 -17.68 -6.65
C MET A 227 -4.86 -17.17 -5.61
N PRO A 228 -4.95 -17.78 -4.42
CA PRO A 228 -5.51 -17.09 -3.26
C PRO A 228 -4.78 -15.76 -3.01
N THR A 229 -5.47 -14.75 -2.50
CA THR A 229 -4.84 -13.45 -2.14
C THR A 229 -3.91 -13.54 -0.94
N VAL A 230 -3.97 -14.62 -0.17
CA VAL A 230 -2.99 -14.97 0.87
C VAL A 230 -2.59 -16.42 0.65
N PHE A 231 -1.30 -16.72 0.46
CA PHE A 231 -0.82 -18.08 0.18
C PHE A 231 0.56 -18.32 0.79
N GLY A 232 0.98 -19.57 0.88
CA GLY A 232 2.30 -19.92 1.41
C GLY A 232 3.35 -19.96 0.30
N HIS A 233 4.62 -19.77 0.64
CA HIS A 233 5.70 -19.82 -0.35
C HIS A 233 5.72 -21.15 -1.16
N ILE A 234 5.44 -22.27 -0.50
CA ILE A 234 5.34 -23.61 -1.11
C ILE A 234 4.34 -23.67 -2.28
N ASP A 235 3.30 -22.84 -2.28
CA ASP A 235 2.31 -22.81 -3.36
C ASP A 235 2.88 -22.22 -4.67
N ALA A 236 4.04 -21.55 -4.62
CA ALA A 236 4.66 -20.86 -5.75
C ALA A 236 6.09 -21.31 -6.09
N TYR A 237 6.77 -21.99 -5.16
CA TYR A 237 8.16 -22.45 -5.34
C TYR A 237 8.38 -23.82 -4.70
N GLU A 238 9.43 -24.53 -5.13
CA GLU A 238 9.83 -25.83 -4.57
C GLU A 238 10.56 -25.63 -3.24
N THR A 239 9.79 -25.53 -2.15
CA THR A 239 10.29 -25.28 -0.79
C THR A 239 9.38 -25.94 0.25
N ASN A 240 9.84 -26.06 1.49
CA ASN A 240 9.01 -26.42 2.65
C ASN A 240 8.41 -25.19 3.36
N CYS A 241 8.79 -23.98 2.97
CA CYS A 241 8.34 -22.71 3.56
C CYS A 241 6.86 -22.44 3.21
N PRO A 242 6.00 -21.96 4.14
CA PRO A 242 6.27 -21.50 5.51
C PRO A 242 6.21 -22.60 6.57
N GLY A 243 6.20 -23.87 6.18
CA GLY A 243 6.03 -25.02 7.06
C GLY A 243 4.57 -25.36 7.34
N ASP A 244 4.33 -26.64 7.65
CA ASP A 244 2.96 -27.20 7.72
C ASP A 244 2.07 -26.52 8.76
N ALA A 245 2.65 -26.00 9.86
CA ALA A 245 1.85 -25.33 10.89
C ALA A 245 1.27 -24.01 10.37
N LEU A 246 2.07 -23.18 9.68
CA LEU A 246 1.58 -21.95 9.06
C LEU A 246 0.67 -22.24 7.86
N MET A 247 0.97 -23.27 7.06
CA MET A 247 0.11 -23.69 5.96
C MET A 247 -1.31 -24.04 6.42
N ARG A 248 -1.44 -24.79 7.52
CA ARG A 248 -2.75 -25.14 8.10
C ARG A 248 -3.54 -23.91 8.56
N LEU A 249 -2.87 -22.82 8.91
CA LEU A 249 -3.49 -21.60 9.44
C LEU A 249 -3.88 -20.59 8.36
N LEU A 250 -3.49 -20.78 7.09
CA LEU A 250 -3.82 -19.84 6.01
C LEU A 250 -5.32 -19.53 5.89
N PRO A 251 -6.27 -20.49 6.00
CA PRO A 251 -7.69 -20.17 6.00
C PRO A 251 -8.10 -19.23 7.15
N ALA A 252 -7.62 -19.50 8.37
CA ALA A 252 -7.91 -18.68 9.54
C ALA A 252 -7.33 -17.26 9.40
N LEU A 253 -6.09 -17.13 8.90
CA LEU A 253 -5.47 -15.84 8.65
C LEU A 253 -6.26 -14.99 7.65
N ARG A 254 -6.81 -15.61 6.60
CA ARG A 254 -7.68 -14.93 5.62
C ARG A 254 -8.98 -14.45 6.27
N GLU A 255 -9.60 -15.28 7.10
CA GLU A 255 -10.83 -14.94 7.81
C GLU A 255 -10.60 -13.81 8.83
N GLY A 256 -9.59 -13.92 9.69
CA GLY A 256 -9.23 -12.90 10.66
C GLY A 256 -8.91 -11.56 10.01
N ALA A 257 -8.13 -11.57 8.91
CA ALA A 257 -7.85 -10.36 8.16
C ALA A 257 -9.11 -9.76 7.50
N ALA A 258 -10.01 -10.59 6.97
CA ALA A 258 -11.27 -10.12 6.39
C ALA A 258 -12.18 -9.50 7.46
N HIS A 259 -12.21 -10.08 8.66
CA HIS A 259 -12.92 -9.54 9.81
C HIS A 259 -12.40 -8.14 10.18
N LEU A 260 -11.09 -7.98 10.32
CA LEU A 260 -10.45 -6.67 10.59
C LEU A 260 -10.79 -5.62 9.53
N GLN A 261 -10.79 -6.00 8.24
CA GLN A 261 -11.24 -5.09 7.18
C GLN A 261 -12.72 -4.69 7.32
N GLY A 262 -13.58 -5.64 7.70
CA GLY A 262 -15.00 -5.39 7.94
C GLY A 262 -15.22 -4.39 9.07
N GLU A 263 -14.60 -4.61 10.23
CA GLU A 263 -14.68 -3.72 11.39
C GLU A 263 -14.21 -2.30 11.05
N ALA A 264 -13.06 -2.18 10.39
CA ALA A 264 -12.51 -0.88 10.00
C ALA A 264 -13.45 -0.10 9.06
N LYS A 265 -14.11 -0.79 8.13
CA LYS A 265 -15.11 -0.18 7.24
C LYS A 265 -16.32 0.32 8.01
N VAL A 266 -16.85 -0.48 8.94
CA VAL A 266 -17.98 -0.07 9.81
C VAL A 266 -17.63 1.17 10.60
N LEU A 267 -16.48 1.18 11.29
CA LEU A 267 -16.01 2.33 12.07
C LEU A 267 -15.82 3.59 11.21
N ALA A 268 -15.27 3.45 10.00
CA ALA A 268 -15.11 4.57 9.08
C ALA A 268 -16.47 5.16 8.64
N HIS A 269 -17.47 4.30 8.35
CA HIS A 269 -18.82 4.73 8.01
C HIS A 269 -19.54 5.41 9.18
N GLU A 270 -19.37 4.92 10.40
CA GLU A 270 -19.94 5.55 11.60
C GLU A 270 -19.34 6.93 11.85
N LYS A 271 -18.02 7.08 11.71
CA LYS A 271 -17.33 8.37 11.84
C LYS A 271 -17.77 9.38 10.78
N ASP A 272 -17.92 8.96 9.52
CA ASP A 272 -18.45 9.82 8.45
C ASP A 272 -19.89 10.28 8.78
N ARG A 273 -20.75 9.36 9.22
CA ARG A 273 -22.13 9.67 9.63
C ARG A 273 -22.18 10.67 10.79
N GLN A 274 -21.32 10.51 11.79
CA GLN A 274 -21.22 11.44 12.92
C GLN A 274 -20.75 12.82 12.47
N THR A 275 -19.74 12.88 11.60
CA THR A 275 -19.20 14.13 11.05
C THR A 275 -20.26 14.91 10.28
N ARG A 276 -21.05 14.22 9.43
CA ARG A 276 -22.16 14.85 8.68
C ARG A 276 -23.24 15.39 9.61
N ARG A 277 -23.64 14.63 10.64
CA ARG A 277 -24.62 15.09 11.64
C ARG A 277 -24.15 16.33 12.40
N GLN A 278 -22.86 16.42 12.73
CA GLN A 278 -22.29 17.60 13.37
C GLN A 278 -22.28 18.82 12.44
N ALA A 279 -21.99 18.62 11.15
CA ALA A 279 -22.04 19.69 10.16
C ALA A 279 -23.46 20.21 9.90
N ASP A 280 -24.46 19.32 9.85
CA ASP A 280 -25.88 19.67 9.65
C ASP A 280 -26.53 20.26 10.91
N GLY A 281 -25.99 19.97 12.10
CA GLY A 281 -26.50 20.40 13.41
C GLY A 281 -25.89 21.69 13.95
N ALA A 282 -24.94 22.32 13.24
CA ALA A 282 -24.37 23.60 13.67
C ALA A 282 -25.43 24.72 13.49
N PRO A 283 -25.88 25.38 14.58
CA PRO A 283 -26.84 26.46 14.45
C PRO A 283 -26.19 27.60 13.66
N GLY A 284 -26.85 28.05 12.59
CA GLY A 284 -26.51 29.30 11.94
C GLY A 284 -26.38 30.39 12.99
N GLY A 285 -25.22 31.03 13.06
CA GLY A 285 -24.93 32.08 14.05
C GLY A 285 -26.05 33.11 14.12
N PRO A 286 -26.29 33.73 15.29
CA PRO A 286 -27.46 34.54 15.53
C PRO A 286 -27.59 35.61 14.44
N ALA A 287 -28.71 35.58 13.71
CA ALA A 287 -29.09 36.65 12.82
C ALA A 287 -29.11 37.94 13.64
N ALA A 288 -28.22 38.88 13.30
CA ALA A 288 -28.17 40.19 13.92
C ALA A 288 -29.58 40.81 13.81
N ARG A 289 -30.23 41.02 14.96
CA ARG A 289 -31.51 41.71 15.02
C ARG A 289 -31.32 43.11 14.42
N PRO A 290 -32.19 43.56 13.49
CA PRO A 290 -32.12 44.92 12.99
C PRO A 290 -32.43 45.89 14.16
N ALA A 291 -31.58 46.91 14.30
CA ALA A 291 -31.75 47.96 15.29
C ALA A 291 -33.07 48.73 15.04
N PRO A 292 -33.80 49.13 16.09
CA PRO A 292 -35.00 49.94 15.91
C PRO A 292 -34.60 51.32 15.36
N SER A 293 -35.20 51.70 14.23
CA SER A 293 -35.13 53.04 13.67
C SER A 293 -35.82 54.03 14.62
N GLY A 294 -35.01 54.79 15.36
CA GLY A 294 -35.49 55.93 16.14
C GLY A 294 -35.87 57.07 15.20
N THR A 295 -37.16 57.41 15.16
CA THR A 295 -37.65 58.68 14.63
C THR A 295 -37.41 59.76 15.67
N GLY A 296 -36.62 60.77 15.29
CA GLY A 296 -36.48 62.06 15.95
C GLY A 296 -36.42 63.14 14.88
#